data_AF-A0A6A4AP25-F1
#
_entry.id   AF-A0A6A4AP25-F1
#
_cell.length_a   1.000
_cell.length_b   1.000
_cell.length_c   1.000
_cell.angle_alpha   90.00
_cell.angle_beta   90.00
_cell.angle_gamma   90.00
#
_symmetry.space_group_name_H-M   'P 1'
#
loop_
_entity.id
_entity.type
_entity.pdbx_description
1 polymer ?
#
loop_
_entity_poly.entity_id
_entity_poly.type
_entity_poly.pdbx_seq_one_letter_code
_entity_poly.pdbx_strand_id
1 'polypeptide(L)' 'LEYFNTLPAPDAVIEMDASDFGLCALDPAAKAAVTYPFSLHDRSLISVFKNGDTNGFDINFRKLLSCAFAVHA' A
#
# COMPACT_ATOMS: atom_id res chain seq x y z
N LEU A 1 2.11 -22.14 -2.41
CA LEU A 1 0.89 -21.89 -1.60
C LEU A 1 0.88 -22.74 -0.33
N GLU A 2 1.29 -24.01 -0.37
CA GLU A 2 1.37 -24.87 0.84
C GLU A 2 2.07 -24.21 2.03
N TYR A 3 3.24 -23.59 1.82
CA TYR A 3 3.94 -22.85 2.88
C TYR A 3 3.06 -21.79 3.57
N PHE A 4 2.36 -20.95 2.79
CA PHE A 4 1.48 -19.91 3.33
C PHE A 4 0.21 -20.50 3.99
N ASN A 5 -0.28 -21.63 3.49
CA ASN A 5 -1.45 -22.31 4.05
C ASN A 5 -1.15 -23.04 5.37
N THR A 6 0.13 -23.25 5.70
CA THR A 6 0.56 -23.85 6.97
C THR A 6 0.90 -22.83 8.06
N LEU A 7 0.84 -21.53 7.75
CA LEU A 7 1.08 -20.48 8.73
C LEU A 7 -0.07 -20.44 9.76
N PRO A 8 0.20 -20.06 11.01
CA PRO A 8 -0.85 -19.80 11.99
C PRO A 8 -1.79 -18.70 11.48
N ALA A 9 -3.00 -18.66 12.04
CA ALA A 9 -3.92 -17.56 11.77
C ALA A 9 -3.24 -16.21 12.11
N PRO A 10 -3.38 -15.19 11.26
CA PRO A 10 -2.77 -13.89 11.51
C PRO A 10 -3.49 -13.16 12.64
N ASP A 11 -2.75 -12.36 13.41
CA ASP A 11 -3.32 -11.52 14.47
C ASP A 11 -4.22 -10.40 13.92
N ALA A 12 -3.95 -9.94 12.69
CA ALA A 12 -4.73 -8.93 11.99
C ALA A 12 -4.76 -9.20 10.48
N VAL A 13 -5.87 -8.83 9.84
CA VAL A 13 -6.03 -8.84 8.38
C VAL A 13 -6.24 -7.42 7.92
N ILE A 14 -5.31 -6.90 7.12
CA ILE A 14 -5.38 -5.56 6.54
C ILE A 14 -5.62 -5.69 5.04
N GLU A 15 -6.65 -5.02 4.54
CA GLU A 15 -6.90 -4.86 3.12
C GLU A 15 -6.22 -3.59 2.62
N MET A 16 -5.41 -3.70 1.57
CA MET A 16 -4.56 -2.59 1.13
C MET A 16 -4.78 -2.30 -0.34
N ASP A 17 -4.77 -1.01 -0.69
CA ASP A 17 -4.76 -0.59 -2.07
C ASP A 17 -3.94 0.70 -2.28
N ALA A 18 -3.54 0.91 -3.53
CA ALA A 18 -2.85 2.10 -3.95
C ALA A 18 -3.42 2.59 -5.29
N SER A 19 -3.52 3.90 -5.42
CA SER A 19 -3.90 4.58 -6.66
C SER A 19 -2.85 5.64 -6.99
N ASP A 20 -3.04 6.36 -8.09
CA ASP A 20 -2.19 7.52 -8.39
C ASP A 20 -2.52 8.76 -7.55
N PHE A 21 -3.59 8.69 -6.74
CA PHE A 21 -4.02 9.78 -5.88
C PHE A 21 -3.67 9.56 -4.40
N GLY A 22 -3.34 8.33 -4.02
CA GLY A 22 -3.03 8.01 -2.63
C GLY A 22 -3.09 6.52 -2.31
N LEU A 23 -2.90 6.24 -1.02
CA LEU A 23 -2.92 4.90 -0.43
C LEU A 23 -4.15 4.74 0.46
N CYS A 24 -4.60 3.50 0.59
CA CYS A 24 -5.64 3.09 1.51
C CYS A 24 -5.28 1.77 2.17
N ALA A 25 -5.40 1.71 3.49
CA ALA A 25 -5.39 0.46 4.23
C ALA A 25 -6.61 0.40 5.15
N LEU A 26 -7.35 -0.70 5.09
CA LEU A 26 -8.52 -0.96 5.89
C LEU A 26 -8.19 -2.03 6.92
N ASP A 27 -8.54 -1.76 8.17
CA ASP A 27 -8.67 -2.78 9.22
C ASP A 27 -10.16 -3.05 9.42
N PRO A 28 -10.71 -4.14 8.83
CA PRO A 28 -12.11 -4.47 8.98
C PRO A 28 -12.52 -4.80 10.41
N ALA A 29 -11.60 -5.36 11.21
CA ALA A 29 -11.86 -5.75 12.59
C ALA A 29 -12.01 -4.51 13.49
N ALA A 30 -11.11 -3.54 13.34
CA ALA A 30 -11.17 -2.26 14.05
C ALA A 30 -12.20 -1.28 13.45
N LYS A 31 -12.73 -1.56 12.25
CA LYS A 31 -13.57 -0.64 11.45
C LYS A 31 -12.86 0.70 11.21
N ALA A 32 -11.56 0.61 10.96
CA ALA A 32 -10.68 1.76 10.79
C ALA A 32 -10.09 1.77 9.38
N ALA A 33 -9.73 2.96 8.92
CA ALA A 33 -9.08 3.17 7.64
C ALA A 33 -7.92 4.16 7.81
N VAL A 34 -6.76 3.78 7.30
CA VAL A 34 -5.64 4.69 7.08
C VAL A 34 -5.70 5.14 5.63
N THR A 35 -5.77 6.45 5.42
CA THR A 35 -5.72 7.04 4.08
C THR A 35 -4.54 8.00 3.99
N TYR A 36 -3.80 7.92 2.90
CA TYR A 36 -2.70 8.83 2.63
C TYR A 36 -2.87 9.47 1.25
N PRO A 37 -3.38 10.72 1.18
CA PRO A 37 -3.45 11.44 -0.08
C PRO A 37 -2.05 11.84 -0.53
N PHE A 38 -1.72 11.57 -1.79
CA PHE A 38 -0.42 11.87 -2.32
C PHE A 38 -0.18 13.37 -2.49
N SER A 39 1.03 13.78 -2.12
CA SER A 39 1.52 15.14 -2.36
C SER A 39 1.70 15.41 -3.86
N LEU A 40 2.02 16.65 -4.22
CA LEU A 40 2.43 16.96 -5.59
C LEU A 40 3.74 16.25 -5.96
N HIS A 41 4.62 16.03 -4.98
CA HIS A 41 5.88 15.34 -5.19
C HIS A 41 5.66 13.86 -5.55
N ASP A 42 4.85 13.14 -4.77
CA ASP A 42 4.53 11.73 -5.03
C ASP A 42 3.85 11.55 -6.40
N ARG A 43 2.90 12.44 -6.74
CA ARG A 43 2.25 12.44 -8.05
C ARG A 43 3.24 12.72 -9.19
N SER A 44 4.26 13.54 -8.96
CA SER A 44 5.33 13.75 -9.92
C SER A 44 6.17 12.49 -10.11
N LEU A 45 6.50 11.76 -9.05
CA LEU A 45 7.23 10.49 -9.15
C LEU A 45 6.44 9.46 -9.97
N ILE A 46 5.12 9.38 -9.77
CA ILE A 46 4.24 8.51 -10.56
C ILE A 46 4.24 8.91 -12.03
N SER A 47 4.12 10.21 -12.32
CA SER A 47 4.13 10.72 -13.69
C SER A 47 5.43 10.37 -14.41
N VAL A 48 6.57 10.58 -13.75
CA VAL A 48 7.90 10.26 -14.29
C VAL A 48 8.06 8.75 -14.52
N PHE A 49 7.60 7.91 -13.58
CA PHE A 49 7.59 6.46 -13.77
C PHE A 49 6.76 6.02 -14.98
N LYS A 50 5.55 6.57 -15.14
CA LYS A 50 4.67 6.28 -16.28
C LYS A 50 5.26 6.72 -17.63
N ASN A 51 6.18 7.69 -17.61
CA ASN A 51 6.92 8.14 -18.78
C ASN A 51 8.17 7.29 -19.07
N GLY A 52 8.36 6.16 -18.38
CA GLY A 52 9.39 5.17 -18.66
C GLY A 52 10.62 5.23 -17.75
N ASP A 53 10.64 6.11 -16.75
CA ASP A 53 11.70 6.14 -15.74
C ASP A 53 11.57 4.94 -14.78
N THR A 54 12.70 4.35 -14.38
CA THR A 54 12.77 3.27 -13.40
C THR A 54 13.06 3.80 -12.00
N ASN A 55 12.34 4.85 -11.58
CA ASN A 55 12.52 5.49 -10.26
C ASN A 55 12.03 4.63 -9.08
N GLY A 56 11.47 3.45 -9.33
CA GLY A 56 11.01 2.49 -8.32
C GLY A 56 9.69 2.87 -7.63
N PHE A 57 9.07 4.00 -7.98
CA PHE A 57 7.80 4.46 -7.40
C PHE A 57 6.58 3.83 -8.11
N ASP A 58 6.67 2.53 -8.39
CA ASP A 58 5.65 1.77 -9.09
C ASP A 58 4.45 1.41 -8.19
N ILE A 59 3.45 0.73 -8.75
CA ILE A 59 2.23 0.37 -8.02
C ILE A 59 2.47 -0.68 -6.93
N ASN A 60 3.42 -1.59 -7.11
CA ASN A 60 3.75 -2.62 -6.13
C ASN A 60 4.47 -2.00 -4.93
N PHE A 61 5.42 -1.10 -5.18
CA PHE A 61 6.07 -0.33 -4.12
C PHE A 61 5.05 0.47 -3.31
N ARG A 62 4.12 1.16 -3.98
CA ARG A 62 3.07 1.94 -3.30
C ARG A 62 2.11 1.07 -2.48
N LYS A 63 1.77 -0.14 -2.94
CA LYS A 63 0.99 -1.10 -2.14
C LYS A 63 1.74 -1.57 -0.90
N LEU A 64 3.06 -1.81 -1.01
CA LEU A 64 3.90 -2.11 0.15
C LEU A 64 4.00 -0.94 1.12
N LEU A 65 4.07 0.29 0.62
CA LEU A 65 4.03 1.49 1.46
C LEU A 65 2.70 1.60 2.23
N SER A 66 1.57 1.22 1.60
CA SER A 66 0.27 1.15 2.27
C SER A 66 0.27 0.14 3.43
N CYS A 67 0.95 -1.00 3.25
CA CYS A 67 1.17 -1.98 4.32
C CYS A 67 1.96 -1.38 5.48
N ALA A 68 3.07 -0.71 5.19
CA ALA A 68 3.93 -0.10 6.19
C ALA A 68 3.17 0.94 7.04
N PHE A 69 2.28 1.71 6.43
CA PHE A 69 1.44 2.67 7.16
C PHE A 69 0.41 1.98 8.04
N ALA A 70 -0.20 0.88 7.57
CA ALA A 70 -1.18 0.14 8.34
C ALA A 70 -0.58 -0.51 9.61
N VAL A 71 0.66 -1.00 9.54
CA VAL A 71 1.32 -1.67 10.68
C VAL A 71 2.00 -0.69 11.65
N HIS A 72 2.27 0.54 11.23
CA HIS A 72 2.88 1.57 12.08
C HIS A 72 1.83 2.46 12.79
N ALA A 73 0.61 2.55 12.25
CA ALA A 73 -0.45 3.45 12.74
C ALA A 73 -0.99 3.10 14.13
#